data_AF-A0A6L9Y4X7-F1
#
_entry.id   AF-A0A6L9Y4X7-F1
#
_cell.length_a   1.000
_cell.length_b   1.000
_cell.length_c   1.000
_cell.angle_alpha   90.00
_cell.angle_beta   90.00
_cell.angle_gamma   90.00
#
_symmetry.space_group_name_H-M   'P 1'
#
loop_
_entity.id
_entity.type
_entity.pdbx_description
1 polymer ?
#
loop_
_entity_poly.entity_id
_entity_poly.type
_entity_poly.pdbx_seq_one_letter_code
_entity_poly.pdbx_strand_id
1 'polypeptide(L)'
;MNKQDAITFLKKYQPLPDDEKLTEEIINEYDEIRKFFIDNPDDDVIGLFLHSYGNGDGLGVYPLVEDVLLNCSKEKVILSIKEVLEDINTPNNVRYWVTQNAELFFDDRLRKGLEISLHSENEDIREAATIILDNY
;
A
#
# COMPACT_ATOMS: atom_id res chain seq x y z
N MET A 1 -10.13 2.88 19.48
CA MET A 1 -10.71 1.77 18.69
C MET A 1 -10.17 0.43 19.17
N ASN A 2 -10.81 -0.69 18.81
CA ASN A 2 -10.24 -2.03 19.00
C ASN A 2 -9.84 -2.64 17.64
N LYS A 3 -9.02 -3.71 17.67
CA LYS A 3 -8.52 -4.39 16.46
C LYS A 3 -9.64 -4.85 15.51
N GLN A 4 -10.76 -5.36 16.04
CA GLN A 4 -11.85 -5.87 15.21
C GLN A 4 -12.55 -4.76 14.44
N ASP A 5 -12.78 -3.60 15.07
CA ASP A 5 -13.40 -2.44 14.42
C ASP A 5 -12.47 -1.90 13.32
N ALA A 6 -11.17 -1.80 13.61
CA ALA A 6 -10.16 -1.35 12.65
C ALA A 6 -10.09 -2.27 11.42
N ILE A 7 -10.03 -3.59 11.62
CA ILE A 7 -10.06 -4.57 10.51
C ILE A 7 -11.37 -4.49 9.73
N THR A 8 -12.50 -4.29 10.42
CA THR A 8 -13.81 -4.18 9.77
C THR A 8 -13.88 -2.95 8.88
N PHE A 9 -13.35 -1.82 9.33
CA PHE A 9 -13.22 -0.61 8.52
C PHE A 9 -12.32 -0.85 7.31
N LEU A 10 -11.12 -1.40 7.50
CA LEU A 10 -10.19 -1.65 6.40
C LEU A 10 -10.84 -2.55 5.34
N LYS A 11 -11.47 -3.66 5.75
CA LYS A 11 -12.17 -4.56 4.82
C LYS A 11 -13.33 -3.91 4.07
N LYS A 12 -14.00 -2.92 4.69
CA LYS A 12 -15.09 -2.18 4.04
C LYS A 12 -14.58 -1.32 2.88
N TYR A 13 -13.35 -0.82 2.96
CA TYR A 13 -12.74 0.09 1.98
C TYR A 13 -11.49 -0.53 1.38
N GLN A 14 -11.67 -1.29 0.29
CA GLN A 14 -10.61 -2.00 -0.45
C GLN A 14 -10.83 -1.81 -1.97
N PRO A 15 -10.40 -0.69 -2.55
CA PRO A 15 -9.69 0.44 -1.94
C PRO A 15 -10.61 1.47 -1.26
N LEU A 16 -10.01 2.45 -0.58
CA LEU A 16 -10.66 3.70 -0.18
C LEU A 16 -11.18 4.46 -1.41
N PRO A 17 -12.18 5.35 -1.23
CA PRO A 17 -12.60 6.26 -2.28
C PRO A 17 -11.46 7.12 -2.81
N ASP A 18 -11.53 7.49 -4.08
CA ASP A 18 -10.65 8.50 -4.69
C ASP A 18 -10.72 9.83 -3.93
N ASP A 19 -9.66 10.63 -3.94
CA ASP A 19 -9.58 11.90 -3.20
C ASP A 19 -10.79 12.84 -3.46
N GLU A 20 -11.33 12.86 -4.69
CA GLU A 20 -12.53 13.66 -5.04
C GLU A 20 -13.80 13.25 -4.28
N LYS A 21 -13.85 12.02 -3.78
CA LYS A 21 -14.99 11.42 -3.06
C LYS A 21 -14.65 11.06 -1.62
N LEU A 22 -13.39 11.21 -1.22
CA LEU A 22 -12.88 10.88 0.09
C LEU A 22 -13.33 11.95 1.08
N THR A 23 -14.10 11.54 2.09
CA THR A 23 -14.58 12.47 3.12
C THR A 23 -13.56 12.57 4.25
N GLU A 24 -13.58 13.72 4.93
CA GLU A 24 -12.74 13.98 6.11
C GLU A 24 -12.97 12.92 7.22
N GLU A 25 -14.23 12.48 7.39
CA GLU A 25 -14.58 11.41 8.35
C GLU A 25 -13.88 10.09 8.01
N ILE A 26 -13.90 9.67 6.75
CA ILE A 26 -13.30 8.40 6.33
C ILE A 26 -11.78 8.46 6.49
N ILE A 27 -11.14 9.54 6.05
CA ILE A 27 -9.68 9.62 6.09
C ILE A 27 -9.14 9.80 7.51
N ASN A 28 -9.85 10.54 8.37
CA ASN A 28 -9.49 10.66 9.78
C ASN A 28 -9.60 9.32 10.50
N GLU A 29 -10.67 8.55 10.26
CA GLU A 29 -10.80 7.21 10.83
C GLU A 29 -9.69 6.27 10.31
N TYR A 30 -9.35 6.35 9.02
CA TYR A 30 -8.25 5.59 8.44
C TYR A 30 -6.89 5.94 9.07
N ASP A 31 -6.59 7.23 9.30
CA ASP A 31 -5.36 7.67 9.96
C ASP A 31 -5.30 7.21 11.43
N GLU A 32 -6.43 7.21 12.15
CA GLU A 32 -6.50 6.66 13.51
C GLU A 32 -6.27 5.14 13.52
N ILE A 33 -6.77 4.41 12.52
CA ILE A 33 -6.49 2.98 12.34
C ILE A 33 -5.01 2.72 12.07
N ARG A 34 -4.41 3.53 11.20
CA ARG A 34 -2.97 3.48 10.91
C ARG A 34 -2.15 3.68 12.18
N LYS A 35 -2.42 4.73 12.96
CA LYS A 35 -1.79 4.99 14.26
C LYS A 35 -1.98 3.83 15.25
N PHE A 36 -3.19 3.27 15.30
CA PHE A 36 -3.46 2.11 16.15
C PHE A 36 -2.56 0.91 15.82
N PHE A 37 -2.34 0.60 14.54
CA PHE A 37 -1.47 -0.52 14.12
C PHE A 37 0.03 -0.20 14.16
N ILE A 38 0.42 1.08 14.23
CA ILE A 38 1.80 1.46 14.62
C ILE A 38 2.05 1.06 16.07
N ASP A 39 1.13 1.41 16.98
CA ASP A 39 1.27 1.10 18.41
C ASP A 39 1.01 -0.38 18.74
N ASN A 40 0.31 -1.09 17.85
CA ASN A 40 -0.08 -2.49 18.01
C ASN A 40 0.20 -3.28 16.72
N PRO A 41 1.48 -3.56 16.40
CA PRO A 41 1.85 -4.17 15.13
C PRO A 41 1.22 -5.55 14.94
N ASP A 42 0.74 -5.80 13.73
CA ASP A 42 0.00 -7.00 13.39
C ASP A 42 0.17 -7.36 11.92
N ASP A 43 0.81 -8.49 11.64
CA ASP A 43 1.11 -8.86 10.27
C ASP A 43 -0.15 -9.20 9.46
N ASP A 44 -1.26 -9.54 10.11
CA ASP A 44 -2.51 -9.91 9.43
C ASP A 44 -3.18 -8.72 8.71
N VAL A 45 -2.75 -7.49 9.00
CA VAL A 45 -3.30 -6.28 8.35
C VAL A 45 -2.47 -5.74 7.21
N ILE A 46 -1.27 -6.26 6.97
CA ILE A 46 -0.37 -5.83 5.88
C ILE A 46 -1.12 -5.79 4.55
N GLY A 47 -1.77 -6.90 4.19
CA GLY A 47 -2.53 -6.99 2.93
C GLY A 47 -3.67 -5.99 2.83
N LEU A 48 -4.34 -5.66 3.95
CA LEU A 48 -5.44 -4.69 3.96
C LEU A 48 -4.95 -3.26 3.74
N PHE A 49 -3.77 -2.91 4.27
CA PHE A 49 -3.14 -1.62 4.02
C PHE A 49 -2.61 -1.53 2.60
N LEU A 50 -1.97 -2.57 2.06
CA LEU A 50 -1.46 -2.55 0.69
C LEU A 50 -2.58 -2.43 -0.36
N HIS A 51 -3.82 -2.84 -0.05
CA HIS A 51 -4.96 -2.77 -0.97
C HIS A 51 -5.93 -1.61 -0.67
N SER A 52 -5.65 -0.78 0.34
CA SER A 52 -6.53 0.33 0.72
C SER A 52 -6.39 1.56 -0.19
N TYR A 53 -5.34 1.65 -1.01
CA TYR A 53 -5.03 2.84 -1.79
C TYR A 53 -6.06 3.12 -2.89
N GLY A 54 -6.86 4.19 -2.75
CA GLY A 54 -7.68 4.79 -3.82
C GLY A 54 -6.86 5.64 -4.80
N ASN A 55 -7.49 6.28 -5.79
CA ASN A 55 -6.78 7.26 -6.62
C ASN A 55 -6.44 8.53 -5.83
N GLY A 56 -5.24 9.08 -6.05
CA GLY A 56 -4.72 10.23 -5.31
C GLY A 56 -3.77 9.81 -4.19
N ASP A 57 -3.59 10.68 -3.19
CA ASP A 57 -2.67 10.47 -2.06
C ASP A 57 -3.36 10.25 -0.71
N GLY A 58 -4.69 10.08 -0.73
CA GLY A 58 -5.48 9.90 0.48
C GLY A 58 -5.42 11.16 1.34
N LEU A 59 -5.46 12.34 0.70
CA LEU A 59 -5.29 13.65 1.34
C LEU A 59 -3.99 13.72 2.17
N GLY A 60 -2.91 13.13 1.64
CA GLY A 60 -1.58 13.05 2.25
C GLY A 60 -1.36 11.90 3.23
N VAL A 61 -2.35 11.01 3.46
CA VAL A 61 -2.23 9.92 4.44
C VAL A 61 -1.60 8.65 3.85
N TYR A 62 -1.70 8.40 2.54
CA TYR A 62 -1.15 7.17 1.93
C TYR A 62 0.35 6.97 2.11
N PRO A 63 1.21 8.01 1.96
CA PRO A 63 2.63 7.87 2.27
C PRO A 63 2.89 7.39 3.70
N LEU A 64 2.04 7.78 4.66
CA LEU A 64 2.22 7.45 6.07
C LEU A 64 1.93 5.99 6.41
N VAL A 65 1.37 5.21 5.47
CA VAL A 65 1.15 3.77 5.63
C VAL A 65 2.48 3.03 5.80
N GLU A 66 3.58 3.58 5.27
CA GLU A 66 4.93 3.04 5.45
C GLU A 66 5.29 2.84 6.93
N ASP A 67 4.85 3.75 7.81
CA ASP A 67 5.05 3.64 9.26
C ASP A 67 4.44 2.34 9.82
N VAL A 68 3.28 1.91 9.32
CA VAL A 68 2.65 0.66 9.74
C VAL A 68 3.46 -0.53 9.25
N LEU A 69 3.84 -0.51 7.97
CA LEU A 69 4.58 -1.60 7.34
C LEU A 69 5.95 -1.79 8.00
N LEU A 70 6.64 -0.70 8.36
CA LEU A 70 7.94 -0.73 9.04
C LEU A 70 7.88 -1.38 10.43
N ASN A 71 6.73 -1.33 11.09
CA ASN A 71 6.52 -1.99 12.38
C ASN A 71 6.11 -3.47 12.26
N CYS A 72 5.77 -3.93 11.05
CA CYS A 72 5.44 -5.32 10.78
C CYS A 72 6.68 -6.18 10.48
N SER A 73 6.50 -7.49 10.37
CA SER A 73 7.56 -8.40 9.94
C SER A 73 8.02 -8.07 8.51
N LYS A 74 9.27 -7.61 8.36
CA LYS A 74 9.87 -7.29 7.04
C LYS A 74 9.67 -8.40 6.01
N GLU A 75 9.85 -9.66 6.42
CA GLU A 75 9.66 -10.82 5.54
C GLU A 75 8.23 -10.91 5.01
N LYS A 76 7.23 -10.74 5.88
CA LYS A 76 5.82 -10.79 5.47
C LYS A 76 5.43 -9.58 4.62
N VAL A 77 5.96 -8.39 4.92
CA VAL A 77 5.74 -7.20 4.09
C VAL A 77 6.27 -7.43 2.68
N ILE A 78 7.50 -7.93 2.51
CA ILE A 78 8.07 -8.24 1.19
C ILE A 78 7.21 -9.26 0.44
N LEU A 79 6.77 -10.33 1.11
CA LEU A 79 5.91 -11.33 0.49
C LEU A 79 4.56 -10.76 0.06
N SER A 80 3.93 -9.90 0.87
CA SER A 80 2.66 -9.25 0.51
C SER A 80 2.82 -8.21 -0.60
N ILE A 81 3.89 -7.39 -0.60
CA ILE A 81 4.21 -6.48 -1.71
C ILE A 81 4.39 -7.29 -3.00
N LYS A 82 5.15 -8.39 -2.94
CA LYS A 82 5.35 -9.31 -4.07
C LYS A 82 4.03 -9.84 -4.61
N GLU A 83 3.13 -10.29 -3.73
CA GLU A 83 1.81 -10.80 -4.12
C GLU A 83 1.01 -9.75 -4.89
N VAL A 84 0.97 -8.51 -4.40
CA VAL A 84 0.27 -7.41 -5.08
C VAL A 84 0.92 -7.04 -6.40
N LEU A 85 2.24 -6.85 -6.44
CA LEU A 85 2.91 -6.42 -7.67
C LEU A 85 2.89 -7.49 -8.76
N GLU A 86 2.83 -8.77 -8.42
CA GLU A 86 2.74 -9.85 -9.41
C GLU A 86 1.32 -10.19 -9.86
N ASP A 87 0.27 -9.69 -9.20
CA ASP A 87 -1.10 -9.85 -9.68
C ASP A 87 -1.41 -8.85 -10.81
N ILE A 88 -1.51 -9.35 -12.04
CA ILE A 88 -1.80 -8.53 -13.23
C ILE A 88 -3.16 -7.81 -13.16
N ASN A 89 -4.05 -8.21 -12.25
CA ASN A 89 -5.36 -7.59 -12.08
C ASN A 89 -5.37 -6.50 -11.01
N THR A 90 -4.25 -6.25 -10.32
CA THR A 90 -4.15 -5.17 -9.33
C THR A 90 -4.47 -3.83 -9.98
N PRO A 91 -5.46 -3.07 -9.44
CA PRO A 91 -5.81 -1.75 -9.94
C PRO A 91 -4.63 -0.78 -9.94
N ASN A 92 -4.59 0.14 -10.91
CA ASN A 92 -3.46 1.06 -11.09
C ASN A 92 -3.14 1.90 -9.84
N ASN A 93 -4.16 2.41 -9.15
CA ASN A 93 -4.01 3.14 -7.89
C ASN A 93 -3.27 2.31 -6.83
N VAL A 94 -3.69 1.06 -6.63
CA VAL A 94 -3.03 0.15 -5.69
C VAL A 94 -1.62 -0.18 -6.16
N ARG A 95 -1.46 -0.55 -7.42
CA ARG A 95 -0.16 -0.90 -8.00
C ARG A 95 0.85 0.25 -7.90
N TYR A 96 0.43 1.49 -8.12
CA TYR A 96 1.27 2.67 -7.99
C TYR A 96 1.83 2.78 -6.57
N TRP A 97 0.96 2.83 -5.56
CA TRP A 97 1.39 2.99 -4.17
C TRP A 97 2.22 1.81 -3.65
N VAL A 98 1.86 0.58 -4.03
CA VAL A 98 2.65 -0.59 -3.65
C VAL A 98 4.00 -0.65 -4.38
N THR A 99 4.09 -0.09 -5.59
CA THR A 99 5.38 0.10 -6.28
C THR A 99 6.24 1.08 -5.49
N GLN A 100 5.69 2.19 -5.01
CA GLN A 100 6.41 3.15 -4.14
C GLN A 100 6.88 2.47 -2.84
N ASN A 101 6.01 1.71 -2.15
CA ASN A 101 6.41 1.02 -0.93
C ASN A 101 7.55 0.00 -1.14
N ALA A 102 7.69 -0.57 -2.34
CA ALA A 102 8.77 -1.49 -2.65
C ALA A 102 10.17 -0.83 -2.56
N GLU A 103 10.27 0.49 -2.70
CA GLU A 103 11.53 1.23 -2.50
C GLU A 103 12.06 1.05 -1.07
N LEU A 104 11.17 1.17 -0.08
CA LEU A 104 11.52 1.03 1.35
C LEU A 104 11.83 -0.42 1.74
N PHE A 105 11.23 -1.38 1.04
CA PHE A 105 11.39 -2.82 1.28
C PHE A 105 12.23 -3.53 0.22
N PHE A 106 13.16 -2.79 -0.39
CA PHE A 106 14.03 -3.26 -1.47
C PHE A 106 14.58 -4.68 -1.23
N ASP A 107 14.24 -5.60 -2.14
CA ASP A 107 14.57 -7.03 -2.08
C ASP A 107 14.43 -7.66 -3.47
N ASP A 108 15.37 -8.52 -3.87
CA ASP A 108 15.38 -9.21 -5.18
C ASP A 108 14.07 -9.97 -5.49
N ARG A 109 13.34 -10.41 -4.46
CA ARG A 109 12.05 -11.09 -4.63
C ARG A 109 10.98 -10.18 -5.22
N LEU A 110 11.14 -8.87 -5.15
CA LEU A 110 10.22 -7.88 -5.71
C LEU A 110 10.49 -7.58 -7.19
N ARG A 111 11.67 -7.96 -7.71
CA ARG A 111 12.10 -7.63 -9.08
C ARG A 111 11.06 -7.97 -10.15
N LYS A 112 10.50 -9.18 -10.11
CA LYS A 112 9.49 -9.61 -11.09
C LYS A 112 8.24 -8.74 -11.04
N GLY A 113 7.76 -8.39 -9.84
CA GLY A 113 6.61 -7.51 -9.66
C GLY A 113 6.90 -6.09 -10.18
N LEU A 114 8.09 -5.58 -9.91
CA LEU A 114 8.56 -4.28 -10.42
C LEU A 114 8.70 -4.27 -11.95
N GLU A 115 9.19 -5.35 -12.55
CA GLU A 115 9.23 -5.51 -14.01
C GLU A 115 7.83 -5.49 -14.63
N ILE A 116 6.82 -6.03 -13.95
CA ILE A 116 5.41 -5.91 -14.40
C ILE A 116 4.97 -4.44 -14.34
N SER A 117 5.26 -3.73 -13.23
CA SER A 117 4.96 -2.30 -13.10
C SER A 117 5.69 -1.45 -14.16
N LEU A 118 6.93 -1.79 -14.53
CA LEU A 118 7.71 -1.11 -15.57
C LEU A 118 7.02 -1.14 -16.94
N HIS A 119 6.20 -2.15 -17.22
CA HIS A 119 5.45 -2.30 -18.48
C HIS A 119 3.99 -1.86 -18.36
N SER A 120 3.61 -1.18 -17.27
CA SER A 120 2.26 -0.64 -17.09
C SER A 120 1.89 0.37 -18.18
N GLU A 121 0.62 0.44 -18.58
CA GLU A 121 0.13 1.50 -19.46
C GLU A 121 0.08 2.87 -18.75
N ASN A 122 0.01 2.87 -17.41
CA ASN A 122 0.07 4.09 -16.61
C ASN A 122 1.53 4.57 -16.46
N GLU A 123 1.79 5.81 -16.85
CA GLU A 123 3.12 6.42 -16.86
C GLU A 123 3.75 6.55 -15.47
N ASP A 124 2.99 7.02 -14.48
CA ASP A 124 3.48 7.19 -13.10
C ASP A 124 3.96 5.86 -12.50
N ILE A 125 3.26 4.76 -12.79
CA ILE A 125 3.67 3.41 -12.35
C ILE A 125 4.98 3.00 -13.03
N ARG A 126 5.14 3.28 -14.33
CA ARG A 126 6.38 2.96 -15.05
C ARG A 126 7.56 3.77 -14.53
N GLU A 127 7.37 5.06 -14.29
CA GLU A 127 8.41 5.95 -13.77
C GLU A 127 8.86 5.49 -12.37
N ALA A 128 7.90 5.21 -11.48
CA ALA A 128 8.19 4.67 -10.15
C ALA A 128 9.01 3.37 -10.22
N ALA A 129 8.59 2.43 -11.06
CA ALA A 129 9.30 1.16 -11.23
C ALA A 129 10.71 1.36 -11.82
N THR A 130 10.87 2.30 -12.75
CA THR A 130 12.17 2.63 -13.36
C THR A 130 13.15 3.12 -12.29
N ILE A 131 12.73 4.08 -11.46
CA ILE A 131 13.57 4.66 -10.40
C ILE A 131 14.06 3.55 -9.44
N ILE A 132 13.18 2.64 -9.04
CA ILE A 132 13.54 1.55 -8.12
C ILE A 132 14.45 0.53 -8.81
N LEU A 133 14.15 0.18 -10.07
CA LEU A 133 14.93 -0.81 -10.84
C LEU A 133 16.34 -0.31 -11.21
N ASP A 134 16.52 0.99 -11.42
CA ASP A 134 17.82 1.62 -11.69
C ASP A 134 18.75 1.59 -10.46
N ASN A 135 18.18 1.40 -9.26
CA ASN A 135 18.92 1.30 -8.01
C ASN A 135 19.29 -0.16 -7.62
N TYR A 136 19.04 -1.15 -8.49
CA TYR A 136 19.50 -2.54 -8.31
C TYR A 136 20.95 -2.80 -8.67
#